data_AF-A0A2K4ZR11-F1
#
_entry.id   AF-A0A2K4ZR11-F1
#
_cell.length_a   1.000
_cell.length_b   1.000
_cell.length_c   1.000
_cell.angle_alpha   90.00
_cell.angle_beta   90.00
_cell.angle_gamma   90.00
#
_symmetry.space_group_name_H-M   'P 1'
#
loop_
_entity.id
_entity.type
_entity.pdbx_description
1 polymer ?
#
loop_
_entity_poly.entity_id
_entity_poly.type
_entity_poly.pdbx_seq_one_letter_code
_entity_poly.pdbx_strand_id
1 'polypeptide(L)'
;MVLRILEENLPLDEVIFFDTGMEFDSIYHNRDKMKRLLAENKILFSELSSKNHFLFDMFVRPINYRDPQSKPYPIHYGYDWCGGRGIRWGTSGKLSAIMNHYKKYYPNEEITEYVGIATDELGRTRENNRIGVSKAYPLVDWGMTERLSYILLRSWMELG
;
A
#
# COMPACT_ATOMS: atom_id res chain seq x y z
N MET A 1 -3.33 7.44 11.35
CA MET A 1 -2.35 8.29 10.66
C MET A 1 -3.04 9.37 9.84
N VAL A 2 -3.75 9.05 8.74
CA VAL A 2 -4.37 10.07 7.86
C VAL A 2 -5.22 11.10 8.62
N LEU A 3 -6.10 10.66 9.53
CA LEU A 3 -6.92 11.57 10.35
C LEU A 3 -6.09 12.63 11.09
N ARG A 4 -4.96 12.23 11.67
CA ARG A 4 -4.06 13.13 12.40
C ARG A 4 -3.22 14.00 11.47
N ILE A 5 -2.89 13.52 10.27
CA ILE A 5 -2.25 14.35 9.22
C ILE A 5 -3.17 15.53 8.88
N LEU A 6 -4.48 15.28 8.74
CA LEU A 6 -5.47 16.33 8.50
C LEU A 6 -5.58 17.29 9.69
N GLU A 7 -5.65 16.76 10.91
CA GLU A 7 -5.74 17.57 12.14
C GLU A 7 -4.52 18.49 12.33
N GLU A 8 -3.31 17.97 12.09
CA GLU A 8 -2.07 18.73 12.19
C GLU A 8 -1.74 19.55 10.93
N ASN A 9 -2.63 19.57 9.93
CA ASN A 9 -2.45 20.26 8.64
C ASN A 9 -1.11 19.95 7.96
N LEU A 10 -0.66 18.70 8.04
CA LEU A 10 0.52 18.24 7.31
C LEU A 10 0.23 18.19 5.80
N PRO A 11 1.22 18.47 4.93
CA PRO A 11 1.04 18.42 3.48
C PRO A 11 0.57 17.03 3.01
N LEU A 12 -0.62 16.94 2.43
CA LEU A 12 -1.17 15.70 1.90
C LEU A 12 -1.88 15.94 0.57
N ASP A 13 -1.16 15.72 -0.52
CA ASP A 13 -1.69 15.96 -1.87
C ASP A 13 -2.60 14.82 -2.36
N GLU A 14 -2.22 13.58 -2.06
CA GLU A 14 -2.90 12.38 -2.55
C GLU A 14 -2.83 11.22 -1.54
N VAL A 15 -3.94 10.48 -1.44
CA VAL A 15 -3.99 9.17 -0.79
C VAL A 15 -4.20 8.09 -1.85
N ILE A 16 -3.29 7.11 -1.88
CA ILE A 16 -3.35 5.98 -2.80
C ILE A 16 -3.87 4.74 -2.08
N PHE A 17 -4.97 4.18 -2.56
CA PHE A 17 -5.44 2.85 -2.21
C PHE A 17 -5.04 1.85 -3.31
N PHE A 18 -4.44 0.73 -2.94
CA PHE A 18 -4.13 -0.34 -3.88
C PHE A 18 -5.10 -1.50 -3.68
N ASP A 19 -6.00 -1.68 -4.63
CA ASP A 19 -7.02 -2.73 -4.61
C ASP A 19 -6.48 -4.02 -5.26
N THR A 20 -6.44 -5.08 -4.47
CA THR A 20 -6.11 -6.43 -4.97
C THR A 20 -7.32 -7.14 -5.57
N GLY A 21 -8.53 -6.64 -5.34
CA GLY A 21 -9.79 -7.34 -5.62
C GLY A 21 -10.08 -8.48 -4.65
N MET A 22 -9.25 -8.66 -3.61
CA MET A 22 -9.34 -9.74 -2.62
C MET A 22 -9.37 -9.20 -1.17
N GLU A 23 -9.59 -7.89 -1.00
CA GLU A 23 -9.65 -7.27 0.32
C GLU A 23 -10.91 -7.70 1.08
N PHE A 24 -10.84 -7.70 2.41
CA PHE A 24 -12.03 -7.91 3.23
C PHE A 24 -13.03 -6.75 3.07
N ASP A 25 -14.32 -7.04 3.17
CA ASP A 25 -15.36 -6.00 3.10
C ASP A 25 -15.12 -4.85 4.08
N SER A 26 -14.59 -5.13 5.28
CA SER A 26 -14.27 -4.10 6.27
C SER A 26 -13.23 -3.08 5.76
N ILE A 27 -12.29 -3.51 4.90
CA ILE A 27 -11.31 -2.64 4.25
C ILE A 27 -12.03 -1.73 3.25
N TYR A 28 -12.93 -2.28 2.43
CA TYR A 28 -13.70 -1.47 1.48
C TYR A 28 -14.62 -0.47 2.17
N HIS A 29 -15.29 -0.85 3.26
CA HIS A 29 -16.11 0.08 4.05
C HIS A 29 -15.28 1.23 4.62
N ASN A 30 -14.08 0.95 5.15
CA ASN A 30 -13.18 1.97 5.67
C ASN A 30 -12.61 2.86 4.56
N ARG A 31 -12.28 2.26 3.40
CA ARG A 31 -11.86 2.99 2.19
C ARG A 31 -12.93 4.00 1.77
N ASP A 32 -14.19 3.59 1.71
CA ASP A 32 -15.28 4.45 1.25
C ASP A 32 -15.55 5.62 2.21
N LYS A 33 -15.43 5.39 3.53
CA LYS A 33 -15.46 6.47 4.52
C LYS A 33 -14.29 7.43 4.32
N MET A 34 -13.08 6.91 4.14
CA MET A 34 -11.88 7.72 3.91
C MET A 34 -12.00 8.54 2.62
N LYS A 35 -12.51 7.97 1.54
CA LYS A 35 -12.73 8.66 0.26
C LYS A 35 -13.65 9.87 0.40
N ARG A 36 -14.72 9.76 1.20
CA ARG A 36 -15.62 10.90 1.50
C ARG A 36 -14.90 11.99 2.28
N LEU A 37 -14.20 11.61 3.34
CA LEU A 37 -13.44 12.56 4.16
C LEU A 37 -12.38 13.32 3.34
N LEU A 38 -11.65 12.63 2.47
CA LEU A 38 -10.63 13.25 1.63
C LEU A 38 -11.26 14.21 0.61
N ALA A 39 -12.42 13.87 0.04
CA ALA A 39 -13.15 14.75 -0.86
C ALA A 39 -13.61 16.04 -0.17
N GLU A 40 -14.09 15.97 1.07
CA GLU A 40 -14.46 17.14 1.88
C GLU A 40 -13.25 18.06 2.14
N ASN A 41 -12.07 17.46 2.30
CA ASN A 41 -10.80 18.17 2.49
C ASN A 41 -10.08 18.52 1.18
N LYS A 42 -10.70 18.27 0.01
CA LYS A 42 -10.14 18.51 -1.33
C LYS A 42 -8.81 17.80 -1.60
N ILE A 43 -8.61 16.62 -1.00
CA ILE A 43 -7.43 15.78 -1.17
C ILE A 43 -7.72 14.70 -2.21
N LEU A 44 -6.78 14.47 -3.12
CA LEU A 44 -6.94 13.47 -4.17
C LEU A 44 -6.96 12.06 -3.57
N PHE A 45 -7.88 11.22 -4.05
CA PHE A 45 -7.92 9.81 -3.72
C PHE A 45 -7.78 8.99 -5.01
N SER A 46 -6.71 8.21 -5.11
CA SER A 46 -6.44 7.36 -6.27
C SER A 46 -6.52 5.89 -5.91
N GLU A 47 -7.27 5.15 -6.71
CA GLU A 47 -7.40 3.70 -6.60
C GLU A 47 -6.59 3.05 -7.71
N LEU A 48 -5.56 2.32 -7.31
CA LEU A 48 -4.68 1.58 -8.19
C LEU A 48 -4.96 0.08 -8.06
N SER A 49 -4.72 -0.68 -9.11
CA SER A 49 -4.85 -2.14 -9.09
C SER A 49 -3.71 -2.79 -9.87
N SER A 50 -3.54 -4.10 -9.69
CA SER A 50 -2.62 -4.86 -10.52
C SER A 50 -3.12 -4.94 -11.96
N LYS A 51 -2.19 -5.02 -12.91
CA LYS A 51 -2.52 -5.19 -14.34
C LYS A 51 -3.40 -6.42 -14.61
N ASN A 52 -3.21 -7.49 -13.84
CA ASN A 52 -3.98 -8.73 -13.98
C ASN A 52 -4.75 -8.99 -12.70
N HIS A 53 -5.83 -9.75 -12.81
CA HIS A 53 -6.63 -10.16 -11.67
C HIS A 53 -5.82 -11.03 -10.71
N PHE A 54 -6.00 -10.84 -9.40
CA PHE A 54 -5.24 -11.56 -8.37
C PHE A 54 -5.30 -13.09 -8.56
N LEU A 55 -6.50 -13.65 -8.73
CA LEU A 55 -6.68 -15.10 -8.94
C LEU A 55 -6.03 -15.61 -10.22
N PHE A 56 -5.92 -14.77 -11.26
CA PHE A 56 -5.20 -15.16 -12.47
C PHE A 56 -3.71 -15.29 -12.19
N ASP A 57 -3.09 -14.30 -11.55
CA ASP A 57 -1.68 -14.34 -11.18
C ASP A 57 -1.38 -15.45 -10.16
N MET A 58 -2.33 -15.77 -9.30
CA MET A 58 -2.20 -16.80 -8.28
C MET A 58 -2.30 -18.22 -8.85
N PHE A 59 -3.21 -18.50 -9.78
CA PHE A 59 -3.54 -19.87 -10.18
C PHE A 59 -3.37 -20.18 -11.67
N VAL A 60 -3.52 -19.18 -12.55
CA VAL A 60 -3.74 -19.42 -14.00
C VAL A 60 -2.55 -18.98 -14.85
N ARG A 61 -1.77 -18.00 -14.39
CA ARG A 61 -0.66 -17.44 -15.17
C ARG A 61 0.36 -18.53 -15.55
N PRO A 62 0.68 -18.72 -16.84
CA PRO A 62 1.77 -19.61 -17.25
C PRO A 62 3.13 -18.99 -16.88
N ILE A 63 4.00 -19.76 -16.24
CA ILE A 63 5.31 -19.33 -15.75
C ILE A 63 6.37 -20.35 -16.16
N ASN A 64 7.40 -19.85 -16.85
CA ASN A 64 8.57 -20.65 -17.18
C ASN A 64 9.36 -20.99 -15.91
N TYR A 65 9.82 -22.23 -15.80
CA TYR A 65 10.78 -22.57 -14.76
C TYR A 65 12.09 -21.79 -14.97
N ARG A 66 12.73 -21.41 -13.86
CA ARG A 66 14.05 -20.75 -13.90
C ARG A 66 15.13 -21.67 -14.46
N ASP A 67 15.04 -22.96 -14.14
CA ASP A 67 15.85 -24.03 -14.72
C ASP A 67 14.90 -25.09 -15.32
N PRO A 68 14.65 -25.05 -16.63
CA PRO A 68 13.75 -25.98 -17.30
C PRO A 68 14.31 -27.40 -17.42
N GLN A 69 15.64 -27.58 -17.38
CA GLN A 69 16.27 -28.88 -17.68
C GLN A 69 16.02 -29.91 -16.57
N SER A 70 15.79 -29.45 -15.34
CA SER A 70 15.49 -30.29 -14.18
C SER A 70 14.00 -30.59 -14.00
N LYS A 71 13.14 -30.25 -14.97
CA LYS A 71 11.68 -30.34 -14.85
C LYS A 71 11.03 -31.20 -15.93
N PRO A 72 9.93 -31.91 -15.61
CA PRO A 72 9.22 -32.75 -16.56
C PRO A 72 8.46 -31.95 -17.64
N TYR A 73 8.22 -30.65 -17.40
CA TYR A 73 7.50 -29.75 -18.30
C TYR A 73 8.18 -28.38 -18.32
N PRO A 74 8.03 -27.58 -19.41
CA PRO A 74 8.70 -26.28 -19.53
C PRO A 74 8.07 -25.17 -18.65
N ILE A 75 6.80 -25.33 -18.25
CA ILE A 75 6.05 -24.32 -17.49
C ILE A 75 5.28 -24.93 -16.30
N HIS A 76 4.92 -24.06 -15.37
CA HIS A 76 3.89 -24.28 -14.34
C HIS A 76 2.89 -23.12 -14.36
N TYR A 77 1.85 -23.20 -13.53
CA TYR A 77 0.78 -22.21 -13.48
C TYR A 77 0.68 -21.56 -12.11
N GLY A 78 0.51 -20.24 -12.10
CA GLY A 78 0.29 -19.44 -10.90
C GLY A 78 1.56 -19.21 -10.08
N TYR A 79 1.61 -18.06 -9.39
CA TYR A 79 2.69 -17.75 -8.46
C TYR A 79 2.42 -18.20 -7.02
N ASP A 80 1.36 -18.99 -6.80
CA ASP A 80 0.82 -19.32 -5.48
C ASP A 80 0.42 -18.09 -4.65
N TRP A 81 -0.05 -18.33 -3.43
CA TRP A 81 -0.45 -17.27 -2.50
C TRP A 81 0.72 -16.35 -2.15
N CYS A 82 0.58 -15.05 -2.42
CA CYS A 82 1.58 -14.07 -2.02
C CYS A 82 1.62 -13.90 -0.49
N GLY A 83 2.82 -13.79 0.08
CA GLY A 83 3.01 -13.64 1.54
C GLY A 83 3.74 -14.81 2.20
N GLY A 84 3.87 -15.94 1.51
CA GLY A 84 4.80 -17.00 1.89
C GLY A 84 6.27 -16.56 1.81
N ARG A 85 7.16 -17.26 2.51
CA ARG A 85 8.60 -16.98 2.46
C ARG A 85 9.10 -17.13 1.02
N GLY A 86 9.59 -16.03 0.43
CA GLY A 86 10.08 -15.99 -0.95
C GLY A 86 9.01 -15.67 -2.00
N ILE A 87 7.73 -15.60 -1.66
CA ILE A 87 6.63 -15.31 -2.59
C ILE A 87 6.18 -13.85 -2.41
N ARG A 88 6.72 -12.97 -3.25
CA ARG A 88 6.58 -11.50 -3.13
C ARG A 88 5.90 -10.82 -4.31
N TRP A 89 5.31 -11.59 -5.24
CA TRP A 89 4.73 -11.06 -6.48
C TRP A 89 3.65 -10.00 -6.23
N GLY A 90 2.80 -10.17 -5.20
CA GLY A 90 1.80 -9.18 -4.83
C GLY A 90 2.42 -7.84 -4.38
N THR A 91 3.46 -7.88 -3.56
CA THR A 91 4.21 -6.68 -3.16
C THR A 91 4.90 -6.03 -4.35
N SER A 92 5.53 -6.81 -5.23
CA SER A 92 6.17 -6.31 -6.45
C SER A 92 5.17 -5.65 -7.38
N GLY A 93 3.98 -6.24 -7.57
CA GLY A 93 2.89 -5.68 -8.36
C GLY A 93 2.40 -4.34 -7.82
N LYS A 94 2.13 -4.26 -6.51
CA LYS A 94 1.74 -3.03 -5.82
C LYS A 94 2.76 -1.91 -6.02
N LEU A 95 4.03 -2.19 -5.74
CA LEU A 95 5.10 -1.20 -5.88
C LEU A 95 5.25 -0.74 -7.34
N SER A 96 5.13 -1.65 -8.30
CA SER A 96 5.18 -1.27 -9.72
C SER A 96 4.03 -0.36 -10.13
N ALA A 97 2.81 -0.62 -9.67
CA ALA A 97 1.65 0.23 -9.95
C ALA A 97 1.84 1.65 -9.38
N ILE A 98 2.28 1.76 -8.13
CA ILE A 98 2.58 3.03 -7.47
C ILE A 98 3.68 3.80 -8.22
N MET A 99 4.78 3.15 -8.57
CA MET A 99 5.87 3.83 -9.29
C MET A 99 5.45 4.30 -10.69
N ASN A 100 4.59 3.54 -11.38
CA ASN A 100 4.06 3.95 -12.67
C ASN A 100 3.10 5.14 -12.53
N HIS A 101 2.32 5.19 -11.44
CA HIS A 101 1.49 6.34 -11.10
C HIS A 101 2.34 7.60 -10.90
N TYR A 102 3.40 7.51 -10.09
CA TYR A 102 4.33 8.64 -9.87
C TYR A 102 4.94 9.14 -11.18
N LYS A 103 5.46 8.23 -12.03
CA LYS A 103 6.04 8.62 -13.32
C LYS A 103 5.03 9.29 -14.26
N LYS A 104 3.76 8.92 -14.16
CA LYS A 104 2.70 9.45 -15.05
C LYS A 104 2.19 10.81 -14.59
N TYR A 105 1.96 10.98 -13.29
CA TYR A 105 1.27 12.16 -12.75
C TYR A 105 2.22 13.15 -12.08
N TYR A 106 3.41 12.70 -11.64
CA TYR A 106 4.39 13.49 -10.91
C TYR A 106 5.83 13.29 -11.46
N PRO A 107 6.06 13.42 -12.79
CA PRO A 107 7.32 13.03 -13.42
C PRO A 107 8.55 13.84 -12.96
N ASN A 108 8.36 15.04 -12.41
CA ASN A 108 9.41 15.97 -12.01
C ASN A 108 9.36 16.34 -10.53
N GLU A 109 8.59 15.61 -9.73
CA GLU A 109 8.41 15.90 -8.30
C GLU A 109 9.22 14.93 -7.45
N GLU A 110 9.66 15.40 -6.28
CA GLU A 110 10.13 14.52 -5.21
C GLU A 110 8.94 14.04 -4.39
N ILE A 111 8.79 12.72 -4.28
CA ILE A 111 7.62 12.13 -3.61
C ILE A 111 7.98 11.81 -2.16
N THR A 112 7.23 12.35 -1.20
CA THR A 112 7.33 11.93 0.20
C THR A 112 6.17 10.99 0.54
N GLU A 113 6.48 9.72 0.81
CA GLU A 113 5.47 8.76 1.27
C GLU A 113 5.34 8.80 2.80
N TYR A 114 4.15 9.14 3.28
CA TYR A 114 3.80 8.90 4.69
C TYR A 114 3.47 7.44 4.92
N VAL A 115 4.24 6.80 5.80
CA VAL A 115 4.09 5.38 6.13
C VAL A 115 3.61 5.23 7.57
N GLY A 116 2.50 4.53 7.75
CA GLY A 116 1.89 4.28 9.07
C GLY A 116 2.58 3.16 9.85
N ILE A 117 3.85 3.35 10.21
CA ILE A 117 4.59 2.48 11.14
C ILE A 117 4.59 3.17 12.51
N ALA A 118 4.14 2.47 13.55
CA ALA A 118 4.08 3.01 14.90
C ALA A 118 5.47 3.03 15.58
N THR A 119 5.61 3.81 16.66
CA THR A 119 6.86 3.96 17.42
C THR A 119 7.33 2.65 18.07
N ASP A 120 6.42 1.74 18.42
CA ASP A 120 6.73 0.40 18.93
C ASP A 120 7.08 -0.61 17.82
N GLU A 121 7.10 -0.18 16.56
CA GLU A 121 7.40 -0.99 15.38
C GLU A 121 8.64 -0.52 14.60
N LEU A 122 9.56 0.21 15.25
CA LEU A 122 10.73 0.82 14.61
C LEU A 122 11.57 -0.15 13.76
N GLY A 123 11.67 -1.42 14.15
CA GLY A 123 12.37 -2.45 13.38
C GLY A 123 11.75 -2.74 11.99
N ARG A 124 10.55 -2.22 11.70
CA ARG A 124 9.89 -2.29 10.39
C ARG A 124 10.25 -1.10 9.50
N THR A 125 10.86 -0.04 10.04
CA THR A 125 11.40 1.04 9.23
C THR A 125 12.56 0.49 8.39
N ARG A 126 12.62 0.89 7.12
CA ARG A 126 13.65 0.44 6.19
C ARG A 126 14.13 1.63 5.40
N GLU A 127 15.41 1.64 5.08
CA GLU A 127 15.98 2.57 4.11
C GLU A 127 15.20 2.47 2.80
N ASN A 128 14.90 3.63 2.22
CA ASN A 128 14.20 3.70 0.95
C ASN A 128 15.21 3.68 -0.18
N ASN A 129 15.29 2.58 -0.92
CA ASN A 129 16.20 2.45 -2.06
C ASN A 129 15.58 2.95 -3.38
N ARG A 130 14.47 3.70 -3.32
CA ARG A 130 13.77 4.22 -4.50
C ARG A 130 14.22 5.65 -4.77
N ILE A 131 14.79 5.86 -5.97
CA ILE A 131 15.21 7.18 -6.45
C ILE A 131 13.98 8.10 -6.56
N GLY A 132 14.11 9.34 -6.09
CA GLY A 132 13.05 10.36 -6.16
C GLY A 132 11.88 10.14 -5.19
N VAL A 133 12.01 9.18 -4.27
CA VAL A 133 11.02 8.92 -3.22
C VAL A 133 11.71 9.00 -1.87
N SER A 134 11.13 9.71 -0.92
CA SER A 134 11.49 9.69 0.49
C SER A 134 10.38 9.02 1.30
N LYS A 135 10.69 8.57 2.52
CA LYS A 135 9.70 8.05 3.45
C LYS A 135 9.73 8.89 4.71
N ALA A 136 8.56 9.31 5.15
CA ALA A 136 8.36 9.90 6.46
C ALA A 136 7.47 8.99 7.30
N TYR A 137 7.66 9.04 8.62
CA TYR A 137 6.99 8.15 9.56
C TYR A 137 6.27 8.97 10.64
N PRO A 138 5.15 9.65 10.31
CA PRO A 138 4.52 10.60 11.23
C PRO A 138 4.15 9.98 12.57
N LEU A 139 3.71 8.72 12.60
CA LEU A 139 3.39 8.04 13.87
C LEU A 139 4.62 7.87 14.76
N VAL A 140 5.81 7.65 14.19
CA VAL A 140 7.08 7.63 14.93
C VAL A 140 7.39 9.01 15.49
N ASP A 141 7.31 10.04 14.64
CA ASP A 141 7.62 11.43 15.00
C ASP A 141 6.69 11.94 16.12
N TRP A 142 5.45 11.49 16.11
CA TRP A 142 4.44 11.79 17.13
C TRP A 142 4.51 10.91 18.39
N GLY A 143 5.44 9.95 18.48
CA GLY A 143 5.53 9.02 19.60
C GLY A 143 4.30 8.10 19.75
N MET A 144 3.57 7.81 18.67
CA MET A 144 2.36 7.00 18.69
C MET A 144 2.67 5.51 18.57
N THR A 145 2.23 4.75 19.57
CA THR A 145 2.16 3.28 19.49
C THR A 145 0.97 2.81 18.65
N GLU A 146 0.97 1.53 18.26
CA GLU A 146 -0.17 0.93 17.57
C GLU A 146 -1.46 1.09 18.40
N ARG A 147 -1.36 0.83 19.71
CA ARG A 147 -2.48 0.97 20.66
C ARG A 147 -3.04 2.39 20.68
N LEU A 148 -2.18 3.42 20.77
CA LEU A 148 -2.62 4.81 20.77
C LEU A 148 -3.27 5.20 19.43
N SER A 149 -2.72 4.69 18.32
CA SER A 149 -3.29 4.89 16.99
C SER A 149 -4.69 4.30 16.86
N TYR A 150 -4.91 3.11 17.42
CA TYR A 150 -6.23 2.48 17.48
C TYR A 150 -7.23 3.26 18.33
N ILE A 151 -6.82 3.74 19.51
CA ILE A 151 -7.68 4.53 20.39
C ILE A 151 -8.12 5.82 19.69
N LEU A 152 -7.17 6.54 19.08
CA LEU A 152 -7.49 7.75 18.32
C LEU A 152 -8.52 7.45 17.21
N LEU A 153 -8.31 6.39 16.44
CA LEU A 153 -9.24 5.99 15.38
C LEU A 153 -10.65 5.69 15.93
N ARG A 154 -10.74 5.02 17.08
CA ARG A 154 -12.02 4.71 17.73
C ARG A 154 -12.75 5.98 18.16
N SER A 155 -12.06 6.90 18.83
CA SER A 155 -12.65 8.17 19.24
C SER A 155 -13.18 8.96 18.03
N TRP A 156 -12.44 8.97 16.93
CA TRP A 156 -12.88 9.61 15.69
C TRP A 156 -14.13 8.95 15.08
N MET A 157 -14.24 7.63 15.14
CA MET A 157 -15.40 6.90 14.64
C MET A 157 -16.64 7.03 15.54
N GLU A 158 -16.47 7.42 16.80
CA GLU A 158 -17.58 7.63 17.75
C GLU A 158 -18.11 9.07 17.71
N LEU A 159 -17.34 10.02 17.17
CA LEU A 159 -17.67 11.45 17.11
C LEU A 159 -18.30 11.91 15.77
N GLY A 160 -18.30 11.06 14.73
CA GLY A 160 -18.87 11.36 13.41
C GLY A 160 -19.90 10.33 12.97
#